data_AF-A0A2V6AZI1-F1
#
_entry.id   AF-A0A2V6AZI1-F1
#
_cell.length_a   1.000
_cell.length_b   1.000
_cell.length_c   1.000
_cell.angle_alpha   90.00
_cell.angle_beta   90.00
_cell.angle_gamma   90.00
#
_symmetry.space_group_name_H-M   'P 1'
#
loop_
_entity.id
_entity.type
_entity.pdbx_description
1 polymer ?
#
loop_
_entity_poly.entity_id
_entity_poly.type
_entity_poly.pdbx_seq_one_letter_code
_entity_poly.pdbx_strand_id
1 'polypeptide(L)'
;MNQGPGATAFGSTSTAAQALITNKGGTSPGDLRIGHTGFTETATAGVATITNEGGNGAGAGAGSTSFSDTSTAGSATLIANAGVDGGAGASISFYDSSDGGTARFEVFGNATLDVASVSGTHVPTIGSLEGDGIVNLGANSLAIGSANSNTSFAGLIQGTGAVTKVGRGALTLSNANSFTGGMTLNQGALIASNLFGSATGAGPLQVNAGTLAGTGIIAGATTIGTGAFLAPAAGMNAQATLTIQSALTFNADATYTCTFKAKRNRVTTDKVNANGVTINSGAMILLSGQIMGALSQGLVRTVITNTSAHPIRGTFSNLPDGGIITIHGNNFQADYEGGTGNDLTLTVVQ
;
A
#
# COMPACT_ATOMS: atom_id res chain seq x y z
N MET A 1 8.22 -2.59 33.26
CA MET A 1 7.26 -3.67 32.96
C MET A 1 5.97 -3.35 33.67
N ASN A 2 4.87 -3.27 32.93
CA ASN A 2 3.55 -3.00 33.47
C ASN A 2 2.77 -4.32 33.54
N GLN A 3 2.62 -4.88 34.75
CA GLN A 3 2.03 -6.20 35.05
C GLN A 3 0.80 -6.01 35.95
N GLY A 4 -0.27 -6.81 35.76
CA GLY A 4 -1.51 -6.65 36.53
C GLY A 4 -2.41 -5.52 35.98
N PRO A 5 -3.40 -4.98 36.72
CA PRO A 5 -4.17 -3.78 36.30
C PRO A 5 -3.32 -2.50 36.41
N GLY A 6 -2.06 -2.56 35.99
CA GLY A 6 -1.15 -1.44 36.06
C GLY A 6 -1.31 -0.54 34.83
N ALA A 7 -1.23 0.76 35.06
CA ALA A 7 -1.30 1.77 34.02
C ALA A 7 -0.08 2.69 34.11
N THR A 8 0.54 2.99 32.97
CA THR A 8 1.51 4.07 32.83
C THR A 8 0.84 5.22 32.09
N ALA A 9 0.77 6.40 32.67
CA ALA A 9 0.06 7.54 32.08
C ALA A 9 1.01 8.73 31.87
N PHE A 10 0.91 9.32 30.68
CA PHE A 10 1.58 10.56 30.29
C PHE A 10 0.50 11.59 29.93
N GLY A 11 0.42 12.67 30.71
CA GLY A 11 -0.52 13.78 30.48
C GLY A 11 0.19 15.11 30.23
N SER A 12 -0.58 16.16 29.97
CA SER A 12 -0.08 17.52 29.70
C SER A 12 1.05 17.53 28.68
N THR A 13 2.20 18.11 28.99
CA THR A 13 3.34 18.22 28.08
C THR A 13 4.39 17.13 28.33
N SER A 14 4.03 16.03 29.00
CA SER A 14 4.99 14.99 29.38
C SER A 14 5.44 14.13 28.19
N THR A 15 6.58 13.47 28.33
CA THR A 15 7.15 12.59 27.31
C THR A 15 7.61 11.26 27.89
N ALA A 16 7.38 10.17 27.16
CA ALA A 16 8.02 8.88 27.43
C ALA A 16 9.52 8.86 27.07
N ALA A 17 10.02 9.89 26.38
CA ALA A 17 11.42 10.04 25.97
C ALA A 17 11.95 8.78 25.27
N GLN A 18 12.96 8.12 25.85
CA GLN A 18 13.58 6.88 25.34
C GLN A 18 13.13 5.64 26.15
N ALA A 19 11.98 5.69 26.81
CA ALA A 19 11.54 4.59 27.66
C ALA A 19 11.36 3.28 26.88
N LEU A 20 11.66 2.17 27.56
CA LEU A 20 11.27 0.84 27.13
C LEU A 20 10.09 0.39 27.98
N ILE A 21 8.91 0.31 27.37
CA ILE A 21 7.66 -0.01 28.05
C ILE A 21 7.13 -1.33 27.51
N THR A 22 6.74 -2.23 28.42
CA THR A 22 6.04 -3.46 28.07
C THR A 22 4.73 -3.50 28.81
N ASN A 23 3.63 -3.48 28.05
CA ASN A 23 2.27 -3.66 28.51
C ASN A 23 1.90 -5.14 28.38
N LYS A 24 1.73 -5.80 29.51
CA LYS A 24 1.60 -7.26 29.57
C LYS A 24 0.16 -7.69 29.32
N GLY A 25 -0.03 -8.76 28.56
CA GLY A 25 -1.30 -9.47 28.45
C GLY A 25 -1.53 -10.40 29.64
N GLY A 26 -2.74 -10.91 29.78
CA GLY A 26 -3.06 -11.96 30.74
C GLY A 26 -2.28 -13.24 30.42
N THR A 27 -1.81 -13.95 31.45
CA THR A 27 -0.89 -15.09 31.29
C THR A 27 -1.54 -16.46 31.42
N SER A 28 -2.86 -16.50 31.61
CA SER A 28 -3.63 -17.73 31.76
C SER A 28 -5.07 -17.53 31.27
N PRO A 29 -5.81 -18.61 30.96
CA PRO A 29 -7.21 -18.52 30.55
C PRO A 29 -8.07 -17.65 31.48
N GLY A 30 -8.81 -16.70 30.92
CA GLY A 30 -9.65 -15.75 31.64
C GLY A 30 -8.92 -14.66 32.43
N ASP A 31 -7.59 -14.55 32.34
CA ASP A 31 -6.85 -13.47 33.00
C ASP A 31 -7.05 -12.14 32.27
N LEU A 32 -7.84 -11.25 32.85
CA LEU A 32 -8.14 -9.93 32.29
C LEU A 32 -7.24 -8.82 32.85
N ARG A 33 -6.25 -9.15 33.68
CA ARG A 33 -5.30 -8.15 34.18
C ARG A 33 -4.31 -7.80 33.07
N ILE A 34 -4.34 -6.55 32.64
CA ILE A 34 -3.57 -6.08 31.49
C ILE A 34 -2.75 -4.83 31.83
N GLY A 35 -1.55 -4.76 31.28
CA GLY A 35 -0.79 -3.52 31.25
C GLY A 35 -1.39 -2.54 30.24
N HIS A 36 -1.47 -1.27 30.61
CA HIS A 36 -1.89 -0.19 29.74
C HIS A 36 -0.89 0.97 29.76
N THR A 37 -0.64 1.60 28.61
CA THR A 37 0.05 2.89 28.52
C THR A 37 -0.84 3.91 27.84
N GLY A 38 -1.09 5.04 28.50
CA GLY A 38 -1.93 6.13 27.98
C GLY A 38 -1.16 7.43 27.78
N PHE A 39 -1.43 8.10 26.67
CA PHE A 39 -1.02 9.47 26.37
C PHE A 39 -2.26 10.35 26.20
N THR A 40 -2.33 11.45 26.94
CA THR A 40 -3.46 12.40 26.91
C THR A 40 -2.96 13.84 26.73
N GLU A 41 -3.89 14.77 26.51
CA GLU A 41 -3.65 16.19 26.30
C GLU A 41 -2.64 16.43 25.16
N THR A 42 -1.43 16.91 25.48
CA THR A 42 -0.36 17.17 24.50
C THR A 42 0.84 16.24 24.66
N ALA A 43 0.67 15.13 25.38
CA ALA A 43 1.78 14.24 25.73
C ALA A 43 2.34 13.53 24.49
N THR A 44 3.59 13.08 24.59
CA THR A 44 4.24 12.36 23.48
C THR A 44 4.94 11.08 23.90
N ALA A 45 4.83 10.03 23.08
CA ALA A 45 5.67 8.84 23.22
C ALA A 45 7.16 9.10 22.91
N GLY A 46 7.50 10.27 22.36
CA GLY A 46 8.89 10.65 22.09
C GLY A 46 9.53 9.69 21.10
N VAL A 47 10.60 9.01 21.53
CA VAL A 47 11.32 7.98 20.78
C VAL A 47 11.28 6.63 21.53
N ALA A 48 10.27 6.42 22.37
CA ALA A 48 10.14 5.23 23.20
C ALA A 48 9.95 3.97 22.35
N THR A 49 10.26 2.82 22.94
CA THR A 49 9.83 1.52 22.43
C THR A 49 8.74 0.99 23.35
N ILE A 50 7.55 0.79 22.81
CA ILE A 50 6.37 0.32 23.54
C ILE A 50 5.91 -1.00 22.95
N THR A 51 5.98 -2.07 23.74
CA THR A 51 5.55 -3.41 23.37
C THR A 51 4.27 -3.77 24.12
N ASN A 52 3.20 -4.03 23.37
CA ASN A 52 1.96 -4.58 23.89
C ASN A 52 1.94 -6.09 23.62
N GLU A 53 1.84 -6.89 24.68
CA GLU A 53 1.76 -8.35 24.59
C GLU A 53 0.31 -8.79 24.44
N GLY A 54 0.04 -9.74 23.54
CA GLY A 54 -1.25 -10.41 23.46
C GLY A 54 -1.53 -11.26 24.72
N GLY A 55 -2.79 -11.65 24.89
CA GLY A 55 -3.19 -12.59 25.95
C GLY A 55 -2.68 -14.00 25.66
N ASN A 56 -2.30 -14.72 26.71
CA ASN A 56 -1.89 -16.12 26.67
C ASN A 56 -2.96 -17.00 27.35
N GLY A 57 -3.78 -17.66 26.54
CA GLY A 57 -4.86 -18.54 26.99
C GLY A 57 -6.25 -18.00 26.67
N ALA A 58 -7.22 -18.91 26.59
CA ALA A 58 -8.58 -18.61 26.15
C ALA A 58 -9.21 -17.47 26.96
N GLY A 59 -9.62 -16.40 26.27
CA GLY A 59 -10.24 -15.23 26.90
C GLY A 59 -9.31 -14.37 27.76
N ALA A 60 -7.99 -14.61 27.73
CA ALA A 60 -7.02 -13.72 28.37
C ALA A 60 -7.02 -12.34 27.67
N GLY A 61 -7.00 -11.27 28.47
CA GLY A 61 -6.89 -9.90 27.98
C GLY A 61 -5.50 -9.61 27.41
N ALA A 62 -5.38 -8.55 26.62
CA ALA A 62 -4.12 -8.14 26.01
C ALA A 62 -3.65 -6.76 26.51
N GLY A 63 -2.34 -6.57 26.51
CA GLY A 63 -1.74 -5.26 26.78
C GLY A 63 -2.17 -4.23 25.72
N SER A 64 -2.20 -2.96 26.11
CA SER A 64 -2.68 -1.90 25.22
C SER A 64 -1.93 -0.58 25.36
N THR A 65 -1.94 0.20 24.28
CA THR A 65 -1.48 1.60 24.27
C THR A 65 -2.57 2.49 23.68
N SER A 66 -2.82 3.66 24.27
CA SER A 66 -3.79 4.63 23.76
C SER A 66 -3.25 6.05 23.67
N PHE A 67 -3.66 6.77 22.64
CA PHE A 67 -3.44 8.20 22.44
C PHE A 67 -4.79 8.92 22.33
N SER A 68 -4.98 9.98 23.11
CA SER A 68 -6.23 10.78 23.15
C SER A 68 -5.92 12.28 23.07
N ASP A 69 -6.97 13.09 22.98
CA ASP A 69 -6.89 14.56 22.82
C ASP A 69 -6.05 14.96 21.59
N THR A 70 -4.90 15.61 21.81
CA THR A 70 -3.95 16.03 20.78
C THR A 70 -2.57 15.39 20.97
N SER A 71 -2.51 14.30 21.74
CA SER A 71 -1.26 13.58 22.03
C SER A 71 -0.67 12.95 20.77
N THR A 72 0.62 12.59 20.82
CA THR A 72 1.30 12.02 19.66
C THR A 72 2.21 10.84 19.97
N ALA A 73 2.23 9.86 19.06
CA ALA A 73 3.22 8.79 19.10
C ALA A 73 4.66 9.26 18.75
N GLY A 74 4.83 10.51 18.29
CA GLY A 74 6.15 11.10 18.03
C GLY A 74 6.93 10.33 16.97
N SER A 75 8.08 9.78 17.37
CA SER A 75 8.94 8.91 16.56
C SER A 75 9.19 7.57 17.26
N ALA A 76 8.25 7.14 18.11
CA ALA A 76 8.35 5.90 18.87
C ALA A 76 8.31 4.65 17.98
N THR A 77 8.71 3.51 18.54
CA THR A 77 8.43 2.17 17.99
C THR A 77 7.32 1.53 18.81
N LEU A 78 6.18 1.25 18.18
CA LEU A 78 5.03 0.62 18.81
C LEU A 78 4.81 -0.77 18.23
N ILE A 79 4.78 -1.76 19.11
CA ILE A 79 4.67 -3.18 18.76
C ILE A 79 3.40 -3.73 19.40
N ALA A 80 2.48 -4.25 18.60
CA ALA A 80 1.28 -4.94 19.06
C ALA A 80 1.36 -6.42 18.66
N ASN A 81 1.55 -7.28 19.66
CA ASN A 81 1.69 -8.71 19.43
C ASN A 81 0.34 -9.43 19.47
N ALA A 82 0.24 -10.50 18.67
CA ALA A 82 -0.90 -11.40 18.70
C ALA A 82 -1.09 -12.07 20.06
N GLY A 83 -2.33 -12.42 20.37
CA GLY A 83 -2.65 -13.37 21.44
C GLY A 83 -2.35 -14.80 20.99
N VAL A 84 -2.14 -15.68 21.97
CA VAL A 84 -1.91 -17.11 21.76
C VAL A 84 -2.94 -17.94 22.54
N ASP A 85 -3.18 -19.18 22.10
CA ASP A 85 -4.09 -20.13 22.75
C ASP A 85 -5.51 -19.59 23.03
N GLY A 86 -6.03 -18.79 22.09
CA GLY A 86 -7.36 -18.17 22.19
C GLY A 86 -7.39 -16.86 23.00
N GLY A 87 -6.24 -16.29 23.32
CA GLY A 87 -6.12 -14.96 23.94
C GLY A 87 -6.36 -13.81 22.95
N ALA A 88 -6.71 -12.65 23.50
CA ALA A 88 -6.90 -11.44 22.71
C ALA A 88 -5.57 -10.94 22.10
N GLY A 89 -5.64 -10.33 20.92
CA GLY A 89 -4.51 -9.57 20.37
C GLY A 89 -4.34 -8.23 21.06
N ALA A 90 -3.10 -7.76 21.16
CA ALA A 90 -2.80 -6.44 21.72
C ALA A 90 -3.41 -5.31 20.87
N SER A 91 -3.59 -4.13 21.48
CA SER A 91 -4.14 -2.96 20.79
C SER A 91 -3.27 -1.71 20.91
N ILE A 92 -3.24 -0.94 19.83
CA ILE A 92 -2.77 0.45 19.81
C ILE A 92 -3.94 1.28 19.27
N SER A 93 -4.42 2.26 20.04
CA SER A 93 -5.63 3.01 19.68
C SER A 93 -5.41 4.52 19.68
N PHE A 94 -5.96 5.18 18.68
CA PHE A 94 -6.02 6.64 18.57
C PHE A 94 -7.47 7.13 18.74
N TYR A 95 -7.62 8.16 19.55
CA TYR A 95 -8.87 8.85 19.86
C TYR A 95 -8.73 10.35 19.54
N ASP A 96 -9.86 11.03 19.41
CA ASP A 96 -9.91 12.49 19.24
C ASP A 96 -9.05 12.96 18.06
N SER A 97 -8.19 13.97 18.25
CA SER A 97 -7.26 14.50 17.24
C SER A 97 -5.81 14.08 17.50
N SER A 98 -5.60 12.92 18.13
CA SER A 98 -4.27 12.37 18.37
C SER A 98 -3.62 11.84 17.09
N ASP A 99 -2.29 11.94 17.00
CA ASP A 99 -1.54 11.68 15.77
C ASP A 99 -0.37 10.71 15.96
N GLY A 100 -0.13 9.83 14.99
CA GLY A 100 0.97 8.86 15.04
C GLY A 100 2.35 9.42 14.71
N GLY A 101 2.43 10.67 14.23
CA GLY A 101 3.66 11.35 13.85
C GLY A 101 4.47 10.58 12.82
N THR A 102 5.73 10.34 13.16
CA THR A 102 6.72 9.57 12.38
C THR A 102 7.02 8.21 13.03
N ALA A 103 6.18 7.76 13.96
CA ALA A 103 6.38 6.52 14.69
C ALA A 103 6.27 5.28 13.77
N ARG A 104 7.01 4.24 14.15
CA ARG A 104 7.01 2.91 13.51
C ARG A 104 5.98 2.02 14.19
N PHE A 105 5.11 1.38 13.41
CA PHE A 105 4.09 0.46 13.90
C PHE A 105 4.31 -0.95 13.39
N GLU A 106 4.47 -1.90 14.31
CA GLU A 106 4.53 -3.34 14.05
C GLU A 106 3.29 -4.00 14.65
N VAL A 107 2.41 -4.55 13.81
CA VAL A 107 1.13 -5.14 14.26
C VAL A 107 1.06 -6.58 13.77
N PHE A 108 0.80 -7.53 14.67
CA PHE A 108 0.91 -8.97 14.36
C PHE A 108 -0.37 -9.77 14.64
N GLY A 109 -0.69 -10.73 13.77
CA GLY A 109 -1.78 -11.69 13.94
C GLY A 109 -3.16 -11.06 14.24
N ASN A 110 -3.74 -11.35 15.40
CA ASN A 110 -5.03 -10.77 15.80
C ASN A 110 -4.90 -9.43 16.56
N ALA A 111 -3.70 -8.85 16.65
CA ALA A 111 -3.49 -7.53 17.23
C ALA A 111 -3.99 -6.41 16.32
N THR A 112 -4.30 -5.26 16.92
CA THR A 112 -4.95 -4.14 16.22
C THR A 112 -4.19 -2.83 16.36
N LEU A 113 -4.09 -2.10 15.25
CA LEU A 113 -3.97 -0.66 15.22
C LEU A 113 -5.37 -0.09 14.92
N ASP A 114 -5.94 0.64 15.85
CA ASP A 114 -7.31 1.16 15.76
C ASP A 114 -7.32 2.69 15.68
N VAL A 115 -7.90 3.22 14.59
CA VAL A 115 -8.14 4.65 14.38
C VAL A 115 -9.63 4.96 14.20
N ALA A 116 -10.51 3.99 14.45
CA ALA A 116 -11.96 4.12 14.27
C ALA A 116 -12.61 5.15 15.20
N SER A 117 -11.94 5.48 16.32
CA SER A 117 -12.41 6.42 17.33
C SER A 117 -11.75 7.80 17.26
N VAL A 118 -10.92 8.05 16.24
CA VAL A 118 -10.48 9.42 15.90
C VAL A 118 -11.72 10.25 15.55
N SER A 119 -11.78 11.47 16.08
CA SER A 119 -12.92 12.37 15.92
C SER A 119 -12.50 13.74 15.37
N GLY A 120 -13.46 14.48 14.83
CA GLY A 120 -13.21 15.76 14.17
C GLY A 120 -12.71 15.60 12.72
N THR A 121 -11.95 16.59 12.24
CA THR A 121 -11.45 16.64 10.85
C THR A 121 -9.99 16.19 10.73
N HIS A 122 -9.38 15.73 11.82
CA HIS A 122 -8.00 15.29 11.83
C HIS A 122 -7.84 13.95 11.11
N VAL A 123 -6.78 13.82 10.31
CA VAL A 123 -6.38 12.56 9.68
C VAL A 123 -5.08 12.12 10.34
N PRO A 124 -5.08 11.07 11.17
CA PRO A 124 -3.86 10.58 11.81
C PRO A 124 -2.85 10.19 10.76
N THR A 125 -1.59 10.58 10.99
CA THR A 125 -0.45 10.16 10.18
C THR A 125 0.44 9.23 10.98
N ILE A 126 0.91 8.14 10.37
CA ILE A 126 1.92 7.26 10.95
C ILE A 126 3.20 7.23 10.12
N GLY A 127 4.33 7.01 10.78
CA GLY A 127 5.65 6.92 10.16
C GLY A 127 5.78 5.74 9.22
N SER A 128 5.52 4.53 9.73
CA SER A 128 5.63 3.29 8.98
C SER A 128 4.67 2.23 9.53
N LEU A 129 4.29 1.28 8.67
CA LEU A 129 3.39 0.17 9.01
C LEU A 129 3.97 -1.14 8.51
N GLU A 130 4.10 -2.10 9.43
CA GLU A 130 4.72 -3.41 9.22
C GLU A 130 3.97 -4.51 9.98
N GLY A 131 4.17 -5.76 9.56
CA GLY A 131 3.56 -6.94 10.19
C GLY A 131 2.37 -7.50 9.41
N ASP A 132 1.60 -8.36 10.07
CA ASP A 132 0.51 -9.15 9.51
C ASP A 132 -0.80 -9.04 10.31
N GLY A 133 -0.89 -8.06 11.20
CA GLY A 133 -2.05 -7.81 12.05
C GLY A 133 -3.20 -7.06 11.39
N ILE A 134 -4.01 -6.36 12.20
CA ILE A 134 -5.22 -5.68 11.73
C ILE A 134 -5.07 -4.17 11.89
N VAL A 135 -5.43 -3.41 10.86
CA VAL A 135 -5.68 -1.96 10.94
C VAL A 135 -7.18 -1.72 10.82
N ASN A 136 -7.78 -1.21 11.90
CA ASN A 136 -9.19 -0.85 11.95
C ASN A 136 -9.37 0.65 11.68
N LEU A 137 -9.84 1.01 10.49
CA LEU A 137 -10.07 2.41 10.11
C LEU A 137 -11.37 2.98 10.68
N GLY A 138 -12.37 2.13 10.95
CA GLY A 138 -13.75 2.59 11.10
C GLY A 138 -14.17 3.38 9.85
N ALA A 139 -14.69 4.60 10.05
CA ALA A 139 -14.99 5.53 8.97
C ALA A 139 -13.87 6.56 8.69
N ASN A 140 -12.75 6.49 9.42
CA ASN A 140 -11.70 7.50 9.40
C ASN A 140 -10.65 7.24 8.33
N SER A 141 -9.94 8.29 7.92
CA SER A 141 -8.78 8.15 7.03
C SER A 141 -7.49 7.96 7.81
N LEU A 142 -6.52 7.27 7.24
CA LEU A 142 -5.17 7.09 7.81
C LEU A 142 -4.10 7.43 6.77
N ALA A 143 -3.17 8.31 7.13
CA ALA A 143 -1.98 8.58 6.32
C ALA A 143 -0.79 7.72 6.80
N ILE A 144 -0.08 7.08 5.86
CA ILE A 144 1.00 6.12 6.16
C ILE A 144 2.25 6.52 5.39
N GLY A 145 3.40 6.56 6.06
CA GLY A 145 4.72 6.63 5.42
C GLY A 145 5.53 7.89 5.71
N SER A 146 5.15 8.69 6.72
CA SER A 146 5.85 9.96 7.03
C SER A 146 7.32 9.77 7.46
N ALA A 147 7.71 8.55 7.86
CA ALA A 147 9.11 8.20 8.17
C ALA A 147 9.97 7.96 6.92
N ASN A 148 9.39 7.93 5.71
CA ASN A 148 10.06 7.66 4.43
C ASN A 148 10.73 6.28 4.32
N SER A 149 10.43 5.35 5.22
CA SER A 149 10.94 3.97 5.19
C SER A 149 10.23 3.13 4.12
N ASN A 150 10.96 2.15 3.58
CA ASN A 150 10.34 1.09 2.79
C ASN A 150 9.78 0.04 3.74
N THR A 151 8.49 -0.27 3.66
CA THR A 151 7.85 -1.27 4.51
C THR A 151 6.95 -2.23 3.74
N SER A 152 6.69 -3.37 4.37
CA SER A 152 5.74 -4.37 3.90
C SER A 152 4.73 -4.68 5.00
N PHE A 153 3.46 -4.63 4.63
CA PHE A 153 2.34 -5.04 5.48
C PHE A 153 1.59 -6.18 4.79
N ALA A 154 1.50 -7.32 5.49
CA ALA A 154 0.80 -8.52 5.06
C ALA A 154 -0.52 -8.73 5.82
N GLY A 155 -0.91 -7.76 6.63
CA GLY A 155 -2.12 -7.79 7.44
C GLY A 155 -3.37 -7.32 6.71
N LEU A 156 -4.44 -7.15 7.47
CA LEU A 156 -5.74 -6.68 6.99
C LEU A 156 -5.98 -5.22 7.39
N ILE A 157 -6.18 -4.35 6.41
CA ILE A 157 -6.74 -3.01 6.58
C ILE A 157 -8.22 -3.07 6.26
N GLN A 158 -9.07 -2.63 7.20
CA GLN A 158 -10.52 -2.76 7.13
C GLN A 158 -11.25 -1.48 7.56
N GLY A 159 -12.53 -1.36 7.16
CA GLY A 159 -13.40 -0.23 7.51
C GLY A 159 -13.99 0.46 6.28
N THR A 160 -14.79 1.50 6.48
CA THR A 160 -15.29 2.35 5.38
C THR A 160 -14.39 3.54 5.08
N GLY A 161 -13.39 3.76 5.94
CA GLY A 161 -12.37 4.80 5.80
C GLY A 161 -11.43 4.63 4.61
N ALA A 162 -10.58 5.63 4.39
CA ALA A 162 -9.64 5.72 3.29
C ALA A 162 -8.17 5.66 3.77
N VAL A 163 -7.25 5.33 2.86
CA VAL A 163 -5.81 5.29 3.14
C VAL A 163 -5.07 6.29 2.24
N THR A 164 -4.15 7.07 2.81
CA THR A 164 -3.26 7.93 2.03
C THR A 164 -1.81 7.50 2.24
N LYS A 165 -1.15 7.06 1.17
CA LYS A 165 0.29 6.79 1.19
C LYS A 165 1.06 8.09 0.95
N VAL A 166 1.85 8.49 1.94
CA VAL A 166 2.71 9.68 1.95
C VAL A 166 4.19 9.28 2.09
N GLY A 167 5.10 10.25 1.96
CA GLY A 167 6.53 10.03 2.12
C GLY A 167 7.17 9.25 0.96
N ARG A 168 8.50 9.35 0.87
CA ARG A 168 9.30 8.85 -0.25
C ARG A 168 9.50 7.34 -0.29
N GLY A 169 9.30 6.66 0.85
CA GLY A 169 9.46 5.21 0.96
C GLY A 169 8.40 4.42 0.19
N ALA A 170 8.65 3.13 0.00
CA ALA A 170 7.71 2.19 -0.59
C ALA A 170 6.79 1.59 0.49
N LEU A 171 5.49 1.47 0.22
CA LEU A 171 4.58 0.63 0.99
C LEU A 171 4.16 -0.56 0.15
N THR A 172 4.52 -1.76 0.59
CA THR A 172 4.12 -3.03 -0.03
C THR A 172 2.93 -3.61 0.72
N LEU A 173 1.82 -3.83 0.00
CA LEU A 173 0.61 -4.48 0.53
C LEU A 173 0.50 -5.88 -0.07
N SER A 174 0.75 -6.90 0.76
CA SER A 174 0.87 -8.29 0.32
C SER A 174 -0.37 -9.15 0.57
N ASN A 175 -1.43 -8.57 1.14
CA ASN A 175 -2.66 -9.28 1.45
C ASN A 175 -3.90 -8.53 0.97
N ALA A 176 -5.04 -9.22 0.94
CA ALA A 176 -6.33 -8.63 0.60
C ALA A 176 -6.79 -7.68 1.72
N ASN A 177 -7.04 -6.43 1.35
CA ASN A 177 -7.61 -5.41 2.22
C ASN A 177 -9.10 -5.24 1.91
N SER A 178 -9.89 -4.90 2.94
CA SER A 178 -11.36 -4.81 2.85
C SER A 178 -11.89 -3.40 3.01
N PHE A 179 -11.03 -2.40 3.16
CA PHE A 179 -11.49 -1.02 3.29
C PHE A 179 -12.16 -0.50 2.01
N THR A 180 -13.14 0.40 2.14
CA THR A 180 -13.97 0.84 1.00
C THR A 180 -13.85 2.31 0.65
N GLY A 181 -13.25 3.16 1.50
CA GLY A 181 -13.11 4.60 1.25
C GLY A 181 -12.12 4.96 0.13
N GLY A 182 -11.37 3.98 -0.37
CA GLY A 182 -10.37 4.16 -1.43
C GLY A 182 -8.99 4.50 -0.89
N MET A 183 -8.04 4.64 -1.81
CA MET A 183 -6.64 4.88 -1.50
C MET A 183 -6.06 5.98 -2.38
N THR A 184 -5.22 6.83 -1.79
CA THR A 184 -4.46 7.86 -2.51
C THR A 184 -2.96 7.65 -2.35
N LEU A 185 -2.20 7.66 -3.44
CA LEU A 185 -0.74 7.71 -3.43
C LEU A 185 -0.27 9.13 -3.75
N ASN A 186 0.26 9.82 -2.74
CA ASN A 186 0.78 11.19 -2.87
C ASN A 186 2.31 11.24 -3.03
N GLN A 187 3.05 10.21 -2.61
CA GLN A 187 4.50 10.17 -2.76
C GLN A 187 5.06 8.74 -2.59
N GLY A 188 6.25 8.50 -3.15
CA GLY A 188 6.99 7.25 -2.99
C GLY A 188 6.47 6.16 -3.91
N ALA A 189 6.41 4.92 -3.42
CA ALA A 189 5.87 3.80 -4.17
C ALA A 189 4.76 3.09 -3.39
N LEU A 190 3.76 2.61 -4.13
CA LEU A 190 2.77 1.64 -3.67
C LEU A 190 2.99 0.35 -4.45
N ILE A 191 3.26 -0.75 -3.74
CA ILE A 191 3.53 -2.06 -4.34
C ILE A 191 2.39 -3.01 -3.95
N ALA A 192 1.56 -3.38 -4.92
CA ALA A 192 0.53 -4.40 -4.73
C ALA A 192 1.13 -5.79 -4.99
N SER A 193 1.18 -6.65 -3.97
CA SER A 193 1.77 -7.99 -4.05
C SER A 193 0.85 -9.09 -3.52
N ASN A 194 -0.43 -8.79 -3.31
CA ASN A 194 -1.44 -9.75 -2.89
C ASN A 194 -1.72 -10.81 -3.97
N LEU A 195 -1.96 -12.05 -3.54
CA LEU A 195 -2.30 -13.16 -4.45
C LEU A 195 -3.80 -13.21 -4.79
N PHE A 196 -4.66 -12.81 -3.84
CA PHE A 196 -6.11 -12.81 -3.97
C PHE A 196 -6.70 -11.52 -3.40
N GLY A 197 -7.96 -11.21 -3.75
CA GLY A 197 -8.64 -10.00 -3.28
C GLY A 197 -8.02 -8.71 -3.82
N SER A 198 -8.16 -7.60 -3.09
CA SER A 198 -7.62 -6.30 -3.50
C SER A 198 -6.55 -5.81 -2.53
N ALA A 199 -5.36 -5.45 -3.01
CA ALA A 199 -4.35 -4.80 -2.17
C ALA A 199 -4.83 -3.44 -1.63
N THR A 200 -5.66 -2.71 -2.36
CA THR A 200 -6.02 -1.32 -2.04
C THR A 200 -7.49 -1.16 -1.64
N GLY A 201 -8.12 -2.24 -1.17
CA GLY A 201 -9.54 -2.22 -0.83
C GLY A 201 -10.45 -2.18 -2.06
N ALA A 202 -11.75 -1.98 -1.82
CA ALA A 202 -12.76 -1.96 -2.88
C ALA A 202 -12.98 -0.57 -3.51
N GLY A 203 -12.58 0.49 -2.81
CA GLY A 203 -12.71 1.87 -3.27
C GLY A 203 -11.70 2.25 -4.37
N PRO A 204 -11.84 3.44 -4.98
CA PRO A 204 -10.95 3.90 -6.04
C PRO A 204 -9.51 4.08 -5.54
N LEU A 205 -8.55 3.89 -6.45
CA LEU A 205 -7.14 4.21 -6.26
C LEU A 205 -6.76 5.44 -7.10
N GLN A 206 -6.34 6.51 -6.42
CA GLN A 206 -5.82 7.72 -7.06
C GLN A 206 -4.31 7.81 -6.87
N VAL A 207 -3.55 7.90 -7.96
CA VAL A 207 -2.08 8.01 -7.94
C VAL A 207 -1.67 9.41 -8.38
N ASN A 208 -1.51 10.32 -7.42
CA ASN A 208 -1.16 11.72 -7.66
C ASN A 208 0.34 11.91 -7.92
N ALA A 209 1.19 11.13 -7.25
CA ALA A 209 2.63 11.20 -7.45
C ALA A 209 3.29 9.84 -7.14
N GLY A 210 4.54 9.68 -7.56
CA GLY A 210 5.29 8.44 -7.32
C GLY A 210 4.89 7.31 -8.25
N THR A 211 5.05 6.07 -7.79
CA THR A 211 4.94 4.87 -8.63
C THR A 211 3.97 3.84 -8.05
N LEU A 212 2.98 3.45 -8.85
CA LEU A 212 2.23 2.21 -8.64
C LEU A 212 2.95 1.05 -9.31
N ALA A 213 3.25 -0.01 -8.54
CA ALA A 213 3.97 -1.19 -9.00
C ALA A 213 3.38 -2.47 -8.40
N GLY A 214 3.91 -3.62 -8.82
CA GLY A 214 3.56 -4.90 -8.24
C GLY A 214 3.04 -5.95 -9.22
N THR A 215 2.79 -7.13 -8.68
CA THR A 215 2.19 -8.27 -9.39
C THR A 215 0.78 -8.61 -8.90
N GLY A 216 0.25 -7.80 -7.98
CA GLY A 216 -0.98 -8.07 -7.27
C GLY A 216 -2.25 -7.67 -8.02
N ILE A 217 -3.34 -7.61 -7.25
CA ILE A 217 -4.68 -7.34 -7.73
C ILE A 217 -5.22 -6.09 -7.03
N ILE A 218 -5.78 -5.18 -7.82
CA ILE A 218 -6.48 -3.97 -7.39
C ILE A 218 -7.93 -4.07 -7.88
N ALA A 219 -8.90 -4.05 -6.97
CA ALA A 219 -10.31 -4.15 -7.34
C ALA A 219 -10.87 -2.81 -7.84
N GLY A 220 -10.50 -1.71 -7.19
CA GLY A 220 -11.05 -0.38 -7.46
C GLY A 220 -10.61 0.23 -8.79
N ALA A 221 -11.40 1.17 -9.30
CA ALA A 221 -11.02 1.99 -10.44
C ALA A 221 -9.72 2.75 -10.13
N THR A 222 -8.77 2.73 -11.05
CA THR A 222 -7.43 3.29 -10.84
C THR A 222 -7.20 4.47 -11.78
N THR A 223 -6.79 5.61 -11.23
CA THR A 223 -6.42 6.80 -11.99
C THR A 223 -4.95 7.14 -11.71
N ILE A 224 -4.17 7.30 -12.78
CA ILE A 224 -2.79 7.75 -12.72
C ILE A 224 -2.73 9.21 -13.17
N GLY A 225 -2.17 10.09 -12.33
CA GLY A 225 -1.70 11.41 -12.72
C GLY A 225 -1.87 12.51 -11.67
N THR A 226 -0.74 13.04 -11.20
CA THR A 226 -0.27 14.42 -11.50
C THR A 226 1.24 14.41 -11.78
N GLY A 227 1.67 13.67 -12.81
CA GLY A 227 3.10 13.36 -13.06
C GLY A 227 3.55 12.00 -12.49
N ALA A 228 2.60 11.10 -12.22
CA ALA A 228 2.84 9.79 -11.59
C ALA A 228 3.12 8.67 -12.61
N PHE A 229 3.63 7.55 -12.10
CA PHE A 229 4.01 6.39 -12.88
C PHE A 229 3.16 5.16 -12.55
N LEU A 230 2.77 4.42 -13.59
CA LEU A 230 2.41 3.00 -13.47
C LEU A 230 3.56 2.17 -14.03
N ALA A 231 4.21 1.38 -13.18
CA ALA A 231 5.39 0.61 -13.54
C ALA A 231 5.35 -0.77 -12.84
N PRO A 232 4.68 -1.78 -13.44
CA PRO A 232 4.45 -3.07 -12.77
C PRO A 232 5.71 -3.70 -12.18
N ALA A 233 6.83 -3.70 -12.91
CA ALA A 233 8.09 -4.31 -12.44
C ALA A 233 9.04 -3.35 -11.71
N ALA A 234 8.61 -2.15 -11.33
CA ALA A 234 9.48 -1.25 -10.59
C ALA A 234 9.94 -1.89 -9.28
N GLY A 235 11.26 -1.88 -9.05
CA GLY A 235 11.89 -2.54 -7.90
C GLY A 235 12.04 -4.05 -8.03
N MET A 236 11.73 -4.65 -9.20
CA MET A 236 11.85 -6.09 -9.44
C MET A 236 12.95 -6.43 -10.46
N ASN A 237 13.53 -7.62 -10.33
CA ASN A 237 14.52 -8.18 -11.29
C ASN A 237 13.87 -9.04 -12.40
N ALA A 238 12.54 -9.03 -12.46
CA ALA A 238 11.74 -9.83 -13.37
C ALA A 238 10.53 -9.01 -13.85
N GLN A 239 10.01 -9.36 -15.02
CA GLN A 239 8.82 -8.73 -15.56
C GLN A 239 7.61 -9.06 -14.70
N ALA A 240 6.68 -8.10 -14.60
CA ALA A 240 5.53 -8.18 -13.71
C ALA A 240 4.21 -8.00 -14.46
N THR A 241 3.16 -8.65 -13.97
CA THR A 241 1.79 -8.40 -14.41
C THR A 241 0.99 -7.83 -13.24
N LEU A 242 0.56 -6.58 -13.34
CA LEU A 242 -0.38 -5.99 -12.39
C LEU A 242 -1.81 -6.14 -12.90
N THR A 243 -2.75 -6.53 -12.04
CA THR A 243 -4.16 -6.68 -12.42
C THR A 243 -5.02 -5.63 -11.75
N ILE A 244 -5.75 -4.86 -12.55
CA ILE A 244 -6.76 -3.89 -12.12
C ILE A 244 -8.11 -4.42 -12.61
N GLN A 245 -9.02 -4.78 -11.70
CA GLN A 245 -10.29 -5.43 -12.06
C GLN A 245 -11.36 -4.43 -12.54
N SER A 246 -11.06 -3.14 -12.46
CA SER A 246 -11.91 -2.02 -12.87
C SER A 246 -11.24 -1.17 -13.95
N ALA A 247 -11.85 -0.02 -14.26
CA ALA A 247 -11.30 0.93 -15.22
C ALA A 247 -9.94 1.48 -14.79
N LEU A 248 -9.02 1.57 -15.76
CA LEU A 248 -7.73 2.23 -15.65
C LEU A 248 -7.75 3.52 -16.48
N THR A 249 -7.45 4.66 -15.85
CA THR A 249 -7.33 5.96 -16.52
C THR A 249 -5.92 6.51 -16.37
N PHE A 250 -5.29 6.83 -17.50
CA PHE A 250 -4.08 7.64 -17.56
C PHE A 250 -4.48 9.09 -17.83
N ASN A 251 -4.22 10.00 -16.90
CA ASN A 251 -4.35 11.44 -17.13
C ASN A 251 -3.23 11.95 -18.05
N ALA A 252 -3.39 13.18 -18.53
CA ALA A 252 -2.49 13.81 -19.51
C ALA A 252 -1.01 13.88 -19.07
N ASP A 253 -0.73 13.76 -17.79
CA ASP A 253 0.63 13.82 -17.23
C ASP A 253 1.11 12.47 -16.68
N ALA A 254 0.35 11.39 -16.90
CA ALA A 254 0.73 10.05 -16.47
C ALA A 254 1.79 9.43 -17.39
N THR A 255 2.65 8.59 -16.79
CA THR A 255 3.59 7.75 -17.54
C THR A 255 3.35 6.27 -17.25
N TYR A 256 3.15 5.48 -18.30
CA TYR A 256 3.21 4.02 -18.22
C TYR A 256 4.65 3.55 -18.50
N THR A 257 5.29 2.85 -17.58
CA THR A 257 6.60 2.25 -17.78
C THR A 257 6.45 0.76 -18.04
N CYS A 258 6.96 0.29 -19.17
CA CYS A 258 6.98 -1.13 -19.53
C CYS A 258 8.41 -1.57 -19.83
N THR A 259 8.89 -2.58 -19.11
CA THR A 259 10.22 -3.17 -19.32
C THR A 259 10.18 -4.45 -20.16
N PHE A 260 11.26 -4.68 -20.90
CA PHE A 260 11.48 -5.84 -21.75
C PHE A 260 12.69 -6.63 -21.26
N LYS A 261 12.58 -7.96 -21.30
CA LYS A 261 13.75 -8.84 -21.21
C LYS A 261 13.69 -9.83 -22.34
N ALA A 262 14.67 -9.75 -23.22
CA ALA A 262 14.72 -10.53 -24.43
C ALA A 262 16.11 -11.15 -24.64
N LYS A 263 16.13 -12.44 -24.95
CA LYS A 263 17.32 -13.15 -25.45
C LYS A 263 16.91 -14.01 -26.63
N ARG A 264 17.35 -13.63 -27.85
CA ARG A 264 16.75 -14.13 -29.10
C ARG A 264 15.24 -13.86 -29.06
N ASN A 265 14.40 -14.77 -29.56
CA ASN A 265 12.94 -14.60 -29.58
C ASN A 265 12.21 -14.92 -28.26
N ARG A 266 12.94 -15.15 -27.16
CA ARG A 266 12.32 -15.29 -25.83
C ARG A 266 12.20 -13.91 -25.20
N VAL A 267 11.04 -13.29 -25.39
CA VAL A 267 10.73 -11.96 -24.88
C VAL A 267 9.69 -12.06 -23.77
N THR A 268 10.03 -11.54 -22.60
CA THR A 268 9.08 -11.24 -21.51
C THR A 268 8.94 -9.72 -21.41
N THR A 269 7.73 -9.28 -21.09
CA THR A 269 7.40 -7.85 -20.91
C THR A 269 6.62 -7.65 -19.62
N ASP A 270 6.70 -6.46 -19.08
CA ASP A 270 5.71 -6.02 -18.10
C ASP A 270 4.34 -5.97 -18.75
N LYS A 271 3.30 -6.11 -17.92
CA LYS A 271 1.92 -6.10 -18.36
C LYS A 271 1.02 -5.47 -17.32
N VAL A 272 -0.01 -4.79 -17.80
CA VAL A 272 -1.17 -4.39 -17.00
C VAL A 272 -2.41 -5.06 -17.59
N ASN A 273 -3.21 -5.70 -16.75
CA ASN A 273 -4.57 -6.12 -17.10
C ASN A 273 -5.55 -5.11 -16.49
N ALA A 274 -6.51 -4.60 -17.27
CA ALA A 274 -7.50 -3.63 -16.81
C ALA A 274 -8.88 -3.90 -17.44
N ASN A 275 -9.97 -3.65 -16.70
CA ASN A 275 -11.33 -3.76 -17.23
C ASN A 275 -11.81 -2.39 -17.72
N GLY A 276 -11.35 -2.03 -18.92
CA GLY A 276 -11.55 -0.71 -19.52
C GLY A 276 -10.32 0.17 -19.33
N VAL A 277 -9.86 0.78 -20.42
CA VAL A 277 -8.66 1.63 -20.42
C VAL A 277 -8.97 2.94 -21.12
N THR A 278 -8.68 4.06 -20.45
CA THR A 278 -8.71 5.40 -21.03
C THR A 278 -7.32 6.02 -20.94
N ILE A 279 -6.81 6.49 -22.07
CA ILE A 279 -5.54 7.19 -22.20
C ILE A 279 -5.84 8.62 -22.66
N ASN A 280 -5.77 9.57 -21.74
CA ASN A 280 -6.02 10.97 -22.06
C ASN A 280 -4.83 11.57 -22.83
N SER A 281 -5.13 12.49 -23.75
CA SER A 281 -4.12 13.19 -24.54
C SER A 281 -3.09 13.85 -23.61
N GLY A 282 -1.81 13.66 -23.91
CA GLY A 282 -0.67 14.05 -23.07
C GLY A 282 0.04 12.85 -22.42
N ALA A 283 -0.71 11.79 -22.06
CA ALA A 283 -0.13 10.62 -21.38
C ALA A 283 1.01 9.99 -22.19
N MET A 284 2.04 9.50 -21.51
CA MET A 284 3.25 8.95 -22.13
C MET A 284 3.44 7.46 -21.80
N ILE A 285 4.14 6.76 -22.68
CA ILE A 285 4.65 5.42 -22.43
C ILE A 285 6.19 5.42 -22.51
N LEU A 286 6.85 4.87 -21.50
CA LEU A 286 8.30 4.66 -21.47
C LEU A 286 8.60 3.17 -21.60
N LEU A 287 9.21 2.80 -22.73
CA LEU A 287 9.65 1.44 -22.98
C LEU A 287 11.16 1.33 -22.73
N SER A 288 11.58 0.34 -21.95
CA SER A 288 12.98 0.12 -21.62
C SER A 288 13.29 -1.36 -21.38
N GLY A 289 14.53 -1.72 -21.06
CA GLY A 289 14.90 -3.08 -20.65
C GLY A 289 16.07 -3.65 -21.45
N GLN A 290 16.33 -4.95 -21.31
CA GLN A 290 17.48 -5.61 -21.93
C GLN A 290 17.04 -6.47 -23.12
N ILE A 291 17.55 -6.16 -24.31
CA ILE A 291 17.33 -6.97 -25.51
C ILE A 291 18.68 -7.41 -26.06
N MET A 292 18.90 -8.73 -26.11
CA MET A 292 20.11 -9.33 -26.68
C MET A 292 19.84 -9.87 -28.07
N GLY A 293 20.27 -9.10 -29.08
CA GLY A 293 20.19 -9.44 -30.51
C GLY A 293 18.95 -8.90 -31.21
N ALA A 294 18.84 -9.21 -32.51
CA ALA A 294 17.67 -8.88 -33.31
C ALA A 294 16.51 -9.84 -32.99
N LEU A 295 15.31 -9.29 -32.90
CA LEU A 295 14.06 -10.02 -32.75
C LEU A 295 13.47 -10.33 -34.12
N SER A 296 12.78 -11.47 -34.25
CA SER A 296 12.08 -11.81 -35.48
C SER A 296 10.93 -10.84 -35.76
N GLN A 297 10.86 -10.35 -37.00
CA GLN A 297 9.71 -9.60 -37.51
C GLN A 297 8.41 -10.38 -37.28
N GLY A 298 7.34 -9.66 -36.91
CA GLY A 298 6.05 -10.24 -36.58
C GLY A 298 5.93 -10.78 -35.15
N LEU A 299 6.98 -10.70 -34.33
CA LEU A 299 6.87 -11.03 -32.91
C LEU A 299 5.97 -10.00 -32.20
N VAL A 300 4.86 -10.47 -31.63
CA VAL A 300 3.88 -9.63 -30.91
C VAL A 300 4.02 -9.77 -29.39
N ARG A 301 3.89 -8.65 -28.67
CA ARG A 301 3.77 -8.62 -27.21
C ARG A 301 2.68 -7.68 -26.74
N THR A 302 1.75 -8.22 -25.95
CA THR A 302 0.71 -7.42 -25.27
C THR A 302 1.27 -6.77 -24.03
N VAL A 303 1.21 -5.44 -23.97
CA VAL A 303 1.70 -4.66 -22.81
C VAL A 303 0.56 -4.09 -21.97
N ILE A 304 -0.63 -3.94 -22.54
CA ILE A 304 -1.88 -3.68 -21.81
C ILE A 304 -2.93 -4.64 -22.33
N THR A 305 -3.54 -5.43 -21.45
CA THR A 305 -4.75 -6.19 -21.77
C THR A 305 -5.98 -5.45 -21.26
N ASN A 306 -6.93 -5.19 -22.15
CA ASN A 306 -8.21 -4.58 -21.83
C ASN A 306 -9.30 -5.66 -21.84
N THR A 307 -9.77 -6.05 -20.66
CA THR A 307 -10.77 -7.11 -20.52
C THR A 307 -12.22 -6.63 -20.70
N SER A 308 -12.44 -5.32 -20.92
CA SER A 308 -13.77 -4.81 -21.21
C SER A 308 -14.21 -5.12 -22.64
N ALA A 309 -15.50 -5.00 -22.93
CA ALA A 309 -16.02 -5.16 -24.31
C ALA A 309 -15.71 -3.97 -25.23
N HIS A 310 -15.22 -2.85 -24.69
CA HIS A 310 -14.97 -1.63 -25.45
C HIS A 310 -13.47 -1.51 -25.80
N PRO A 311 -13.13 -0.87 -26.93
CA PRO A 311 -11.73 -0.55 -27.27
C PRO A 311 -11.05 0.34 -26.22
N ILE A 312 -9.72 0.37 -26.24
CA ILE A 312 -8.96 1.38 -25.51
C ILE A 312 -9.35 2.75 -26.04
N ARG A 313 -9.72 3.68 -25.15
CA ARG A 313 -10.06 5.04 -25.52
C ARG A 313 -8.82 5.93 -25.49
N GLY A 314 -8.34 6.35 -26.66
CA GLY A 314 -7.16 7.21 -26.81
C GLY A 314 -5.85 6.43 -26.93
N THR A 315 -4.74 7.16 -27.12
CA THR A 315 -3.41 6.59 -27.32
C THR A 315 -2.36 7.37 -26.53
N PHE A 316 -1.20 6.74 -26.26
CA PHE A 316 -0.06 7.45 -25.68
C PHE A 316 0.50 8.45 -26.70
N SER A 317 0.78 9.67 -26.24
CA SER A 317 1.13 10.79 -27.13
C SER A 317 2.43 10.58 -27.90
N ASN A 318 3.36 9.83 -27.29
CA ASN A 318 4.64 9.48 -27.90
C ASN A 318 4.64 8.10 -28.59
N LEU A 319 3.49 7.43 -28.64
CA LEU A 319 3.32 6.15 -29.32
C LEU A 319 1.86 6.02 -29.81
N PRO A 320 1.45 6.81 -30.82
CA PRO A 320 0.11 6.71 -31.40
C PRO A 320 -0.11 5.35 -32.07
N ASP A 321 -1.34 5.07 -32.46
CA ASP A 321 -1.66 3.83 -33.17
C ASP A 321 -0.90 3.73 -34.50
N GLY A 322 -0.34 2.55 -34.79
CA GLY A 322 0.62 2.34 -35.88
C GLY A 322 1.99 3.02 -35.71
N GLY A 323 2.20 3.76 -34.61
CA GLY A 323 3.45 4.43 -34.30
C GLY A 323 4.59 3.44 -34.01
N ILE A 324 5.81 3.82 -34.39
CA ILE A 324 7.01 2.97 -34.25
C ILE A 324 7.96 3.57 -33.20
N ILE A 325 8.47 2.70 -32.34
CA ILE A 325 9.53 3.02 -31.38
C ILE A 325 10.67 2.00 -31.46
N THR A 326 11.90 2.48 -31.41
CA THR A 326 13.10 1.64 -31.48
C THR A 326 13.66 1.38 -30.08
N ILE A 327 13.83 0.11 -29.72
CA ILE A 327 14.45 -0.32 -28.46
C ILE A 327 15.63 -1.22 -28.78
N HIS A 328 16.85 -0.81 -28.41
CA HIS A 328 18.07 -1.59 -28.65
C HIS A 328 18.20 -2.07 -30.11
N GLY A 329 17.86 -1.22 -31.08
CA GLY A 329 17.93 -1.53 -32.51
C GLY A 329 16.79 -2.38 -33.08
N ASN A 330 15.75 -2.68 -32.28
CA ASN A 330 14.54 -3.37 -32.73
C ASN A 330 13.39 -2.37 -32.83
N ASN A 331 12.71 -2.33 -33.98
CA ASN A 331 11.55 -1.46 -34.21
C ASN A 331 10.28 -2.17 -33.73
N PHE A 332 9.49 -1.50 -32.90
CA PHE A 332 8.21 -1.98 -32.40
C PHE A 332 7.11 -1.05 -32.87
N GLN A 333 6.14 -1.58 -33.60
CA GLN A 333 4.93 -0.88 -33.99
C GLN A 333 3.82 -1.12 -32.99
N ALA A 334 3.14 -0.07 -32.54
CA ALA A 334 1.98 -0.17 -31.67
C ALA A 334 0.70 -0.47 -32.44
N ASP A 335 -0.15 -1.28 -31.83
CA ASP A 335 -1.50 -1.60 -32.29
C ASP A 335 -2.43 -1.61 -31.06
N TYR A 336 -3.37 -0.66 -31.02
CA TYR A 336 -4.36 -0.49 -29.93
C TYR A 336 -5.64 -1.32 -30.13
N GLU A 337 -5.72 -2.06 -31.24
CA GLU A 337 -6.77 -3.03 -31.57
C GLU A 337 -6.21 -4.46 -31.58
N GLY A 338 -5.00 -4.67 -31.05
CA GLY A 338 -4.33 -5.96 -31.04
C GLY A 338 -4.93 -6.96 -30.05
N GLY A 339 -4.32 -8.15 -29.97
CA GLY A 339 -4.71 -9.18 -29.00
C GLY A 339 -6.12 -9.71 -29.25
N THR A 340 -7.06 -9.42 -28.34
CA THR A 340 -8.48 -9.77 -28.51
C THR A 340 -9.30 -8.77 -29.34
N GLY A 341 -8.66 -7.78 -29.98
CA GLY A 341 -9.34 -6.73 -30.76
C GLY A 341 -9.38 -5.37 -30.06
N ASN A 342 -8.79 -5.27 -28.86
CA ASN A 342 -8.89 -4.10 -27.99
C ASN A 342 -7.71 -3.98 -26.99
N ASP A 343 -6.61 -4.69 -27.22
CA ASP A 343 -5.41 -4.62 -26.38
C ASP A 343 -4.37 -3.66 -26.97
N LEU A 344 -3.46 -3.13 -26.15
CA LEU A 344 -2.24 -2.51 -26.67
C LEU A 344 -1.17 -3.59 -26.85
N THR A 345 -0.84 -3.85 -28.11
CA THR A 345 0.23 -4.76 -28.50
C THR A 345 1.36 -4.03 -29.22
N LEU A 346 2.55 -4.58 -29.11
CA LEU A 346 3.74 -4.14 -29.83
C LEU A 346 4.23 -5.26 -30.74
N THR A 347 4.36 -4.97 -32.03
CA THR A 347 4.81 -5.92 -33.06
C THR A 347 6.18 -5.52 -33.57
N VAL A 348 7.13 -6.47 -33.62
CA VAL A 348 8.45 -6.22 -34.21
C VAL A 348 8.31 -6.02 -35.71
N VAL A 349 8.77 -4.88 -36.22
CA VAL A 349 8.82 -4.51 -37.64
C VAL A 349 10.26 -4.25 -38.08
N GLN A 350 10.51 -4.21 -39.39
CA GLN A 350 11.81 -3.83 -39.95
C GLN A 350 11.88 -2.31 -40.13
#